data_AF-A0A0Q4L2U4-F1
#
_entry.id   AF-A0A0Q4L2U4-F1
#
_cell.length_a   1.000
_cell.length_b   1.000
_cell.length_c   1.000
_cell.angle_alpha   90.00
_cell.angle_beta   90.00
_cell.angle_gamma   90.00
#
_symmetry.space_group_name_H-M   'P 1'
#
loop_
_entity.id
_entity.type
_entity.pdbx_description
1 polymer ?
#
loop_
_entity_poly.entity_id
_entity_poly.type
_entity_poly.pdbx_seq_one_letter_code
_entity_poly.pdbx_strand_id
1 'polypeptide(L)'
;MLARSDQTADLNLDQDGAELFAQALDEAALSRLEAALAALPTNVPGVRIGEGRKLKPFLEVAGSIGGIAATALGPDARPVRAILVDKTSERNWALGWHQDRTIVVRERVGADGFGPWTLKSGLIQVEPPFDILERMVTLRVHLDQVDANNAPLRIVPGSRRLGRLSEAEVQRLVTTSGERLCLAERGDVWLYATPIVHGSLAANPPRRRRVIQVDYSADAAPYPLAWHGI
;
A
#
# COMPACT_ATOMS: atom_id res chain seq x y z
N MET A 1 10.08 -26.70 -1.78
CA MET A 1 8.76 -26.31 -1.27
C MET A 1 8.89 -26.15 0.24
N LEU A 2 9.36 -24.99 0.69
CA LEU A 2 9.36 -24.66 2.12
C LEU A 2 7.91 -24.35 2.47
N ALA A 3 7.34 -25.10 3.41
CA ALA A 3 5.98 -24.92 3.87
C ALA A 3 5.79 -23.47 4.34
N ARG A 4 4.65 -22.87 3.96
CA ARG A 4 4.20 -21.59 4.53
C ARG A 4 4.28 -21.71 6.05
N SER A 5 5.11 -20.90 6.71
CA SER A 5 5.07 -20.83 8.17
C SER A 5 3.67 -20.35 8.56
N ASP A 6 3.01 -21.14 9.39
CA ASP A 6 1.64 -21.10 9.91
C ASP A 6 1.23 -19.79 10.64
N GLN A 7 1.90 -18.67 10.38
CA GLN A 7 1.80 -17.42 11.14
C GLN A 7 1.08 -16.27 10.41
N THR A 8 0.80 -16.39 9.11
CA THR A 8 -0.15 -15.50 8.40
C THR A 8 -1.58 -16.04 8.47
N ALA A 9 -1.97 -16.62 9.60
CA ALA A 9 -3.30 -17.17 9.83
C ALA A 9 -4.38 -16.17 9.36
N ASP A 10 -5.26 -16.66 8.48
CA ASP A 10 -6.41 -16.01 7.83
C ASP A 10 -6.78 -14.62 8.36
N LEU A 11 -5.99 -13.60 8.00
CA LEU A 11 -6.38 -12.23 8.27
C LEU A 11 -7.54 -11.88 7.35
N ASN A 12 -8.58 -11.30 7.93
CA ASN A 12 -9.75 -10.86 7.22
C ASN A 12 -9.82 -9.32 7.18
N LEU A 13 -10.16 -8.75 6.02
CA LEU A 13 -10.20 -7.29 5.87
C LEU A 13 -11.15 -6.61 6.87
N ASP A 14 -12.31 -7.19 7.14
CA ASP A 14 -13.31 -6.56 8.01
C ASP A 14 -12.88 -6.60 9.47
N GLN A 15 -12.34 -7.74 9.94
CA GLN A 15 -11.95 -7.93 11.33
C GLN A 15 -10.58 -7.33 11.63
N ASP A 16 -9.58 -7.70 10.83
CA ASP A 16 -8.17 -7.38 11.06
C ASP A 16 -7.71 -6.14 10.30
N GLY A 17 -8.43 -5.75 9.25
CA GLY A 17 -8.03 -4.65 8.38
C GLY A 17 -7.06 -5.04 7.28
N ALA A 18 -6.77 -6.33 7.09
CA ALA A 18 -5.90 -6.85 6.04
C ALA A 18 -6.33 -8.25 5.58
N GLU A 19 -6.10 -8.59 4.31
CA GLU A 19 -6.42 -9.87 3.70
C GLU A 19 -5.40 -10.22 2.61
N LEU A 20 -5.03 -11.50 2.53
CA LEU A 20 -4.06 -12.01 1.55
C LEU A 20 -4.76 -12.66 0.36
N PHE A 21 -4.47 -12.14 -0.83
CA PHE A 21 -4.80 -12.76 -2.10
C PHE A 21 -3.57 -13.53 -2.60
N ALA A 22 -3.51 -14.81 -2.23
CA ALA A 22 -2.44 -15.71 -2.61
C ALA A 22 -2.42 -15.99 -4.12
N GLN A 23 -1.23 -15.98 -4.72
CA GLN A 23 -1.01 -16.28 -6.14
C GLN A 23 -1.90 -15.46 -7.07
N ALA A 24 -2.20 -14.22 -6.68
CA ALA A 24 -3.08 -13.32 -7.42
C ALA A 24 -2.52 -12.94 -8.80
N LEU A 25 -1.20 -12.95 -8.97
CA LEU A 25 -0.55 -12.79 -10.26
C LEU A 25 0.28 -14.03 -10.59
N ASP A 26 0.03 -14.61 -11.76
CA ASP A 26 0.90 -15.65 -12.33
C ASP A 26 2.21 -15.06 -12.90
N GLU A 27 3.17 -15.92 -13.25
CA GLU A 27 4.48 -15.48 -13.75
C GLU A 27 4.41 -14.69 -15.07
N ALA A 28 3.39 -14.95 -15.90
CA ALA A 28 3.19 -14.19 -17.13
C ALA A 28 2.71 -12.75 -16.84
N ALA A 29 1.80 -12.58 -15.88
CA ALA A 29 1.35 -11.28 -15.39
C ALA A 29 2.48 -10.55 -14.67
N LEU A 30 3.25 -11.23 -13.83
CA LEU A 30 4.41 -10.68 -13.14
C LEU A 30 5.47 -10.20 -14.12
N SER A 31 5.80 -10.99 -15.14
CA SER A 31 6.77 -10.60 -16.17
C SER A 31 6.34 -9.33 -16.92
N ARG A 32 5.06 -9.24 -17.30
CA ARG A 32 4.51 -8.04 -17.95
C ARG A 32 4.50 -6.83 -17.00
N LEU A 33 4.21 -7.04 -15.72
CA LEU A 33 4.22 -6.00 -14.70
C LEU A 33 5.64 -5.48 -14.47
N GLU A 34 6.62 -6.36 -14.35
CA GLU A 34 8.04 -5.99 -14.23
C GLU A 34 8.53 -5.21 -15.46
N ALA A 35 8.12 -5.63 -16.67
CA ALA A 35 8.41 -4.87 -17.89
C ALA A 35 7.77 -3.47 -17.90
N ALA A 36 6.56 -3.33 -17.34
CA ALA A 36 5.90 -2.04 -17.19
C ALA A 36 6.64 -1.12 -16.19
N LEU A 37 7.29 -1.69 -15.17
CA LEU A 37 8.05 -0.97 -14.15
C LEU A 37 9.50 -0.69 -14.54
N ALA A 38 10.06 -1.39 -15.54
CA ALA A 38 11.48 -1.34 -15.87
C ALA A 38 12.00 0.07 -16.23
N ALA A 39 11.11 0.97 -16.67
CA ALA A 39 11.46 2.37 -16.98
C ALA A 39 11.46 3.29 -15.75
N LEU A 40 10.99 2.83 -14.59
CA LEU A 40 10.96 3.62 -13.37
C LEU A 40 12.36 3.71 -12.73
N PRO A 41 12.69 4.83 -12.06
CA PRO A 41 13.97 4.96 -11.37
C PRO A 41 14.16 3.88 -10.30
N THR A 42 15.23 3.10 -10.36
CA THR A 42 15.50 2.06 -9.36
C THR A 42 16.36 2.55 -8.20
N ASN A 43 16.88 3.79 -8.26
CA ASN A 43 17.88 4.33 -7.32
C ASN A 43 17.33 5.32 -6.28
N VAL A 44 16.00 5.40 -6.08
CA VAL A 44 15.38 6.28 -5.08
C VAL A 44 14.56 5.50 -4.04
N PRO A 45 14.52 5.94 -2.77
CA PRO A 45 13.64 5.33 -1.77
C PRO A 45 12.16 5.60 -2.09
N GLY A 46 11.46 4.58 -2.60
CA GLY A 46 10.04 4.69 -2.95
C GLY A 46 9.77 5.60 -4.15
N VAL A 47 9.61 5.02 -5.33
CA VAL A 47 9.26 5.75 -6.55
C VAL A 47 7.78 6.04 -6.54
N ARG A 48 7.40 7.32 -6.46
CA ARG A 48 6.01 7.73 -6.64
C ARG A 48 5.69 7.76 -8.14
N ILE A 49 4.68 7.00 -8.55
CA ILE A 49 4.32 6.83 -9.95
C ILE A 49 3.24 7.84 -10.28
N GLY A 50 3.62 8.91 -10.98
CA GLY A 50 2.69 9.93 -11.47
C GLY A 50 2.08 9.60 -12.84
N GLU A 51 2.86 8.93 -13.69
CA GLU A 51 2.41 8.52 -15.03
C GLU A 51 2.73 7.04 -15.26
N GLY A 52 1.76 6.19 -14.94
CA GLY A 52 1.83 4.74 -15.00
C GLY A 52 0.98 4.15 -16.12
N ARG A 53 0.97 4.75 -17.32
CA ARG A 53 0.14 4.27 -18.46
C ARG A 53 0.26 2.76 -18.73
N LYS A 54 1.47 2.18 -18.59
CA LYS A 54 1.71 0.75 -18.78
C LYS A 54 1.16 -0.14 -17.65
N LEU A 55 0.82 0.44 -16.51
CA LEU A 55 0.24 -0.25 -15.35
C LEU A 55 -1.28 -0.32 -15.41
N LYS A 56 -1.93 0.54 -16.21
CA LYS A 56 -3.40 0.60 -16.32
C LYS A 56 -4.08 -0.76 -16.51
N PRO A 57 -3.60 -1.65 -17.41
CA PRO A 57 -4.25 -2.96 -17.61
C PRO A 57 -4.27 -3.86 -16.36
N PHE A 58 -3.42 -3.58 -15.36
CA PHE A 58 -3.42 -4.30 -14.09
C PHE A 58 -4.25 -3.59 -13.02
N LEU A 59 -4.22 -2.25 -13.00
CA LEU A 59 -4.77 -1.43 -11.92
C LEU A 59 -6.23 -1.01 -12.13
N GLU A 60 -6.74 -1.05 -13.36
CA GLU A 60 -8.18 -0.84 -13.61
C GLU A 60 -9.01 -2.01 -13.05
N VAL A 61 -10.29 -1.79 -12.79
CA VAL A 61 -11.20 -2.77 -12.16
C VAL A 61 -11.23 -4.12 -12.87
N ALA A 62 -11.09 -4.14 -14.20
CA ALA A 62 -11.02 -5.36 -14.99
C ALA A 62 -9.64 -6.07 -14.93
N GLY A 63 -8.63 -5.41 -14.37
CA GLY A 63 -7.27 -5.92 -14.23
C GLY A 63 -7.08 -6.78 -12.99
N SER A 64 -5.97 -7.53 -12.94
CA SER A 64 -5.71 -8.50 -11.86
C SER A 64 -5.51 -7.86 -10.49
N ILE A 65 -5.08 -6.60 -10.42
CA ILE A 65 -4.92 -5.86 -9.15
C ILE A 65 -6.18 -5.06 -8.85
N GLY A 66 -6.71 -4.32 -9.83
CA GLY A 66 -7.94 -3.53 -9.62
C GLY A 66 -9.16 -4.38 -9.32
N GLY A 67 -9.25 -5.59 -9.85
CA GLY A 67 -10.31 -6.55 -9.53
C GLY A 67 -10.30 -6.97 -8.06
N ILE A 68 -9.12 -7.08 -7.44
CA ILE A 68 -8.98 -7.32 -5.99
C ILE A 68 -9.46 -6.10 -5.21
N ALA A 69 -9.10 -4.89 -5.63
CA ALA A 69 -9.62 -3.68 -4.97
C ALA A 69 -11.16 -3.61 -5.04
N ALA A 70 -11.74 -4.05 -6.16
CA ALA A 70 -13.18 -4.07 -6.37
C ALA A 70 -13.93 -5.08 -5.49
N THR A 71 -13.27 -6.11 -4.94
CA THR A 71 -13.92 -7.00 -3.95
C THR A 71 -14.26 -6.27 -2.65
N ALA A 72 -13.46 -5.25 -2.29
CA ALA A 72 -13.67 -4.43 -1.10
C ALA A 72 -14.44 -3.13 -1.38
N LEU A 73 -14.22 -2.52 -2.54
CA LEU A 73 -14.73 -1.18 -2.88
C LEU A 73 -15.87 -1.17 -3.91
N GLY A 74 -16.18 -2.31 -4.52
CA GLY A 74 -17.15 -2.40 -5.60
C GLY A 74 -16.62 -1.90 -6.96
N PRO A 75 -17.49 -1.81 -7.98
CA PRO A 75 -17.10 -1.57 -9.38
C PRO A 75 -16.54 -0.16 -9.64
N ASP A 76 -16.69 0.77 -8.70
CA ASP A 76 -16.20 2.15 -8.81
C ASP A 76 -14.75 2.34 -8.33
N ALA A 77 -14.11 1.25 -7.85
CA ALA A 77 -12.74 1.25 -7.36
C ALA A 77 -11.77 1.81 -8.41
N ARG A 78 -10.99 2.82 -8.05
CA ARG A 78 -9.99 3.42 -8.93
C ARG A 78 -8.64 3.61 -8.24
N PRO A 79 -7.52 3.35 -8.93
CA PRO A 79 -6.21 3.62 -8.38
C PRO A 79 -6.00 5.14 -8.30
N VAL A 80 -5.69 5.64 -7.10
CA VAL A 80 -5.51 7.09 -6.85
C VAL A 80 -4.07 7.46 -6.52
N ARG A 81 -3.25 6.48 -6.11
CA ARG A 81 -1.82 6.65 -5.81
C ARG A 81 -1.08 5.33 -5.99
N ALA A 82 0.15 5.36 -6.51
CA ALA A 82 1.02 4.19 -6.57
C ALA A 82 2.46 4.53 -6.24
N ILE A 83 3.12 3.61 -5.53
CA ILE A 83 4.50 3.72 -5.09
C ILE A 83 5.21 2.38 -5.33
N LEU A 84 6.31 2.39 -6.08
CA LEU A 84 7.22 1.24 -6.16
C LEU A 84 8.26 1.34 -5.03
N VAL A 85 8.30 0.36 -4.15
CA VAL A 85 9.28 0.25 -3.07
C VAL A 85 10.26 -0.88 -3.40
N ASP A 86 11.47 -0.52 -3.81
CA ASP A 86 12.59 -1.43 -4.07
C ASP A 86 13.64 -1.28 -2.95
N LYS A 87 13.58 -2.16 -1.94
CA LYS A 87 14.62 -2.24 -0.90
C LYS A 87 15.74 -3.12 -1.45
N THR A 88 16.98 -2.62 -1.53
CA THR A 88 18.17 -3.39 -1.93
C THR A 88 19.06 -3.63 -0.72
N SER A 89 20.10 -4.46 -0.85
CA SER A 89 21.05 -4.70 0.24
C SER A 89 21.75 -3.40 0.70
N GLU A 90 22.02 -2.48 -0.23
CA GLU A 90 22.61 -1.16 0.02
C GLU A 90 21.58 -0.16 0.55
N ARG A 91 20.30 -0.41 0.31
CA ARG A 91 19.17 0.47 0.67
C ARG A 91 18.13 -0.33 1.44
N ASN A 92 18.51 -0.67 2.66
CA ASN A 92 17.76 -1.52 3.56
C ASN A 92 17.25 -0.72 4.76
N TRP A 93 16.24 0.13 4.54
CA TRP A 93 15.71 1.02 5.58
C TRP A 93 14.48 0.43 6.27
N ALA A 94 14.30 0.78 7.55
CA ALA A 94 13.06 0.54 8.29
C ALA A 94 12.09 1.72 8.09
N LEU A 95 10.80 1.45 8.26
CA LEU A 95 9.75 2.46 8.36
C LEU A 95 9.01 2.24 9.67
N GLY A 96 9.03 3.25 10.53
CA GLY A 96 8.38 3.21 11.83
C GLY A 96 6.87 2.96 11.74
N TRP A 97 6.25 2.68 12.88
CA TRP A 97 4.80 2.52 12.95
C TRP A 97 4.09 3.84 12.61
N HIS A 98 3.14 3.78 11.68
CA HIS A 98 2.40 4.95 11.22
C HIS A 98 1.05 4.54 10.61
N GLN A 99 0.23 5.54 10.29
CA GLN A 99 -0.89 5.41 9.37
C GLN A 99 -0.54 6.14 8.08
N ASP A 100 -0.92 5.59 6.93
CA ASP A 100 -0.84 6.33 5.67
C ASP A 100 -1.93 7.42 5.69
N ARG A 101 -1.49 8.67 5.53
CA ARG A 101 -2.31 9.85 5.84
C ARG A 101 -2.44 10.85 4.71
N THR A 102 -1.90 10.54 3.54
CA THR A 102 -1.92 11.48 2.42
C THR A 102 -2.55 10.86 1.19
N ILE A 103 -3.20 11.70 0.40
CA ILE A 103 -3.65 11.40 -0.95
C ILE A 103 -2.86 12.21 -1.97
N VAL A 104 -3.01 11.89 -3.26
CA VAL A 104 -2.38 12.64 -4.37
C VAL A 104 -3.45 13.25 -5.27
N VAL A 105 -3.36 14.56 -5.47
CA VAL A 105 -4.34 15.36 -6.22
C VAL A 105 -3.65 16.14 -7.34
N ARG A 106 -4.41 16.57 -8.35
CA ARG A 106 -3.87 17.30 -9.52
C ARG A 106 -3.33 18.68 -9.16
N GLU A 107 -4.00 19.36 -8.24
CA GLU A 107 -3.70 20.74 -7.89
C GLU A 107 -4.04 21.02 -6.43
N ARG A 108 -3.40 22.06 -5.88
CA ARG A 108 -3.73 22.58 -4.56
C ARG A 108 -4.84 23.60 -4.69
N VAL A 109 -5.96 23.33 -4.05
CA VAL A 109 -7.11 24.22 -3.95
C VAL A 109 -7.45 24.43 -2.47
N GLY A 110 -8.04 25.59 -2.15
CA GLY A 110 -8.55 25.84 -0.80
C GLY A 110 -9.74 24.94 -0.52
N ALA A 111 -9.57 23.97 0.38
CA ALA A 111 -10.61 23.04 0.80
C ALA A 111 -10.51 22.84 2.33
N ASP A 112 -11.64 22.94 3.01
CA ASP A 112 -11.69 22.83 4.47
C ASP A 112 -11.33 21.43 4.95
N GLY A 113 -10.51 21.35 6.00
CA GLY A 113 -10.03 20.08 6.55
C GLY A 113 -8.91 19.41 5.76
N PHE A 114 -8.44 20.01 4.66
CA PHE A 114 -7.32 19.50 3.86
C PHE A 114 -6.00 20.15 4.26
N GLY A 115 -5.08 19.35 4.78
CA GLY A 115 -3.73 19.77 5.12
C GLY A 115 -3.08 18.85 6.16
N PRO A 116 -1.74 18.82 6.24
CA PRO A 116 -0.80 19.67 5.50
C PRO A 116 -0.64 19.28 4.01
N TRP A 117 -0.19 20.24 3.21
CA TRP A 117 0.11 20.07 1.78
C TRP A 117 1.62 19.90 1.58
N THR A 118 2.03 18.97 0.71
CA THR A 118 3.44 18.76 0.34
C THR A 118 3.60 18.48 -1.15
N LEU A 119 4.76 18.78 -1.71
CA LEU A 119 5.14 18.40 -3.08
C LEU A 119 6.26 17.35 -3.00
N LYS A 120 6.04 16.15 -3.50
CA LYS A 120 7.08 15.10 -3.53
C LYS A 120 7.14 14.48 -4.91
N SER A 121 8.32 14.48 -5.53
CA SER A 121 8.54 13.95 -6.89
C SER A 121 7.58 14.59 -7.92
N GLY A 122 7.30 15.88 -7.78
CA GLY A 122 6.36 16.61 -8.65
C GLY A 122 4.87 16.34 -8.37
N LEU A 123 4.54 15.47 -7.42
CA LEU A 123 3.16 15.13 -7.06
C LEU A 123 2.69 15.88 -5.83
N ILE A 124 1.52 16.54 -5.95
CA ILE A 124 0.89 17.28 -4.87
C ILE A 124 0.20 16.29 -3.94
N GLN A 125 0.61 16.31 -2.68
CA GLN A 125 0.08 15.48 -1.61
C GLN A 125 -0.61 16.33 -0.56
N VAL A 126 -1.68 15.80 0.00
CA VAL A 126 -2.42 16.43 1.08
C VAL A 126 -2.98 15.39 2.03
N GLU A 127 -3.02 15.70 3.32
CA GLU A 127 -3.82 14.94 4.28
C GLU A 127 -5.28 15.39 4.17
N PRO A 128 -6.21 14.52 3.74
CA PRO A 128 -7.63 14.85 3.67
C PRO A 128 -8.29 14.72 5.05
N PRO A 129 -9.56 15.14 5.20
CA PRO A 129 -10.43 14.62 6.26
C PRO A 129 -10.30 13.10 6.38
N PHE A 130 -10.11 12.62 7.61
CA PHE A 130 -9.64 11.25 7.84
C PHE A 130 -10.65 10.18 7.40
N ASP A 131 -11.94 10.51 7.42
CA ASP A 131 -13.03 9.66 6.97
C ASP A 131 -12.88 9.24 5.50
N ILE A 132 -12.25 10.06 4.66
CA ILE A 132 -11.91 9.70 3.28
C ILE A 132 -10.90 8.55 3.26
N LEU A 133 -9.87 8.60 4.10
CA LEU A 133 -8.88 7.52 4.20
C LEU A 133 -9.51 6.24 4.74
N GLU A 134 -10.45 6.34 5.69
CA GLU A 134 -11.16 5.18 6.26
C GLU A 134 -11.99 4.38 5.24
N ARG A 135 -12.33 4.99 4.11
CA ARG A 135 -13.03 4.37 2.98
C ARG A 135 -12.09 3.87 1.87
N MET A 136 -10.78 4.06 2.03
CA MET A 136 -9.78 3.63 1.06
C MET A 136 -9.15 2.29 1.45
N VAL A 137 -8.70 1.56 0.43
CA VAL A 137 -7.89 0.35 0.59
C VAL A 137 -6.57 0.50 -0.16
N THR A 138 -5.57 -0.20 0.32
CA THR A 138 -4.24 -0.25 -0.26
C THR A 138 -3.92 -1.69 -0.63
N LEU A 139 -3.47 -1.88 -1.87
CA LEU A 139 -2.98 -3.16 -2.37
C LEU A 139 -1.46 -3.11 -2.44
N ARG A 140 -0.81 -4.09 -1.81
CA ARG A 140 0.63 -4.28 -1.82
C ARG A 140 0.94 -5.56 -2.59
N VAL A 141 1.42 -5.37 -3.82
CA VAL A 141 1.74 -6.43 -4.77
C VAL A 141 3.19 -6.86 -4.58
N HIS A 142 3.43 -8.15 -4.37
CA HIS A 142 4.75 -8.70 -4.10
C HIS A 142 5.42 -9.24 -5.37
N LEU A 143 6.53 -8.61 -5.76
CA LEU A 143 7.36 -9.05 -6.89
C LEU A 143 8.50 -9.98 -6.44
N ASP A 144 8.79 -10.00 -5.13
CA ASP A 144 9.80 -10.86 -4.54
C ASP A 144 9.22 -11.51 -3.27
N GLN A 145 9.73 -12.68 -2.89
CA GLN A 145 9.33 -13.37 -1.66
C GLN A 145 9.67 -12.54 -0.41
N VAL A 146 8.76 -12.56 0.56
CA VAL A 146 8.84 -11.83 1.83
C VAL A 146 8.57 -12.78 2.98
N ASP A 147 9.65 -13.27 3.59
CA ASP A 147 9.60 -13.99 4.86
C ASP A 147 9.74 -13.03 6.06
N ALA A 148 9.72 -13.58 7.27
CA ALA A 148 9.82 -12.83 8.53
C ALA A 148 11.08 -11.95 8.64
N ASN A 149 12.13 -12.32 7.91
CA ASN A 149 13.43 -11.70 7.94
C ASN A 149 13.67 -10.78 6.71
N ASN A 150 12.73 -10.70 5.75
CA ASN A 150 12.84 -9.89 4.53
C ASN A 150 11.95 -8.64 4.57
N ALA A 151 12.04 -7.87 5.66
CA ALA A 151 11.28 -6.62 5.81
C ALA A 151 9.76 -6.77 5.51
N PRO A 152 9.06 -7.73 6.17
CA PRO A 152 7.62 -7.87 5.98
C PRO A 152 6.89 -6.59 6.39
N LEU A 153 5.71 -6.39 5.79
CA LEU A 153 4.76 -5.43 6.34
C LEU A 153 4.34 -5.97 7.71
N ARG A 154 4.37 -5.11 8.72
CA ARG A 154 3.92 -5.38 10.08
C ARG A 154 2.67 -4.55 10.29
N ILE A 155 1.61 -5.14 10.82
CA ILE A 155 0.34 -4.45 11.08
C ILE A 155 -0.08 -4.63 12.53
N VAL A 156 -0.90 -3.70 13.01
CA VAL A 156 -1.71 -3.90 14.21
C VAL A 156 -3.15 -4.23 13.77
N PRO A 157 -3.61 -5.49 13.91
CA PRO A 157 -4.96 -5.89 13.51
C PRO A 157 -6.04 -5.05 14.17
N GLY A 158 -7.11 -4.74 13.43
CA GLY A 158 -8.27 -3.99 13.91
C GLY A 158 -8.05 -2.48 14.09
N SER A 159 -6.80 -2.00 13.97
CA SER A 159 -6.46 -0.58 14.17
C SER A 159 -7.14 0.38 13.19
N ARG A 160 -7.61 -0.12 12.03
CA ARG A 160 -8.39 0.65 11.06
C ARG A 160 -9.70 1.24 11.60
N ARG A 161 -10.19 0.76 12.76
CA ARG A 161 -11.45 1.20 13.38
C ARG A 161 -11.25 2.32 14.42
N LEU A 162 -10.00 2.75 14.65
CA LEU A 162 -9.65 3.69 15.71
C LEU A 162 -9.51 5.13 15.21
N GLY A 163 -9.81 5.39 13.94
CA GLY A 163 -9.68 6.71 13.35
C GLY A 163 -8.23 7.21 13.31
N ARG A 164 -8.08 8.54 13.34
CA ARG A 164 -6.78 9.21 13.26
C ARG A 164 -6.07 9.13 14.61
N LEU A 165 -4.92 8.48 14.64
CA LEU A 165 -4.09 8.36 15.82
C LEU A 165 -2.91 9.34 15.79
N SER A 166 -2.59 9.90 16.94
CA SER A 166 -1.31 10.54 17.20
C SER A 166 -0.18 9.52 17.26
N GLU A 167 1.06 9.97 17.10
CA GLU A 167 2.23 9.09 17.20
C GLU A 167 2.33 8.37 18.56
N ALA A 168 1.98 9.07 19.65
CA ALA A 168 1.96 8.48 20.98
C ALA A 168 0.86 7.41 21.13
N GLU A 169 -0.30 7.60 20.49
CA GLU A 169 -1.36 6.59 20.46
C GLU A 169 -0.95 5.38 19.63
N VAL A 170 -0.32 5.59 18.48
CA VAL A 170 0.24 4.51 17.65
C VAL A 170 1.23 3.67 18.47
N GLN A 171 2.18 4.31 19.15
CA GLN A 171 3.18 3.61 19.96
C GLN A 171 2.54 2.80 21.09
N ARG A 172 1.56 3.38 21.82
CA ARG A 172 0.81 2.66 22.86
C ARG A 172 0.02 1.49 22.30
N LEU A 173 -0.62 1.67 21.15
CA LEU A 173 -1.43 0.64 20.51
C LEU A 173 -0.58 -0.58 20.12
N VAL A 174 0.57 -0.34 19.50
CA VAL A 174 1.52 -1.42 19.14
C VAL A 174 1.94 -2.23 20.38
N THR A 175 2.24 -1.57 21.49
CA THR A 175 2.64 -2.24 22.74
C THR A 175 1.50 -3.07 23.36
N THR A 176 0.26 -2.62 23.22
CA THR A 176 -0.90 -3.22 23.91
C THR A 176 -1.63 -4.27 23.09
N SER A 177 -1.66 -4.13 21.76
CA SER A 177 -2.45 -4.99 20.87
C SER A 177 -1.61 -6.04 20.14
N GLY A 178 -0.28 -5.91 20.20
CA GLY A 178 0.64 -6.77 19.46
C GLY A 178 0.60 -6.51 17.96
N GLU A 179 1.29 -7.38 17.21
CA GLU A 179 1.43 -7.24 15.77
C GLU A 179 1.17 -8.53 15.01
N ARG A 180 0.99 -8.40 13.69
CA ARG A 180 1.02 -9.51 12.74
C ARG A 180 1.97 -9.19 11.59
N LEU A 181 2.68 -10.21 11.13
CA LEU A 181 3.55 -10.13 9.96
C LEU A 181 2.76 -10.51 8.72
N CYS A 182 2.79 -9.66 7.70
CA CYS A 182 2.23 -9.96 6.38
C CYS A 182 3.35 -10.56 5.52
N LEU A 183 3.51 -11.88 5.64
CA LEU A 183 4.41 -12.67 4.78
C LEU A 183 3.77 -12.86 3.40
N ALA A 184 4.60 -13.07 2.39
CA ALA A 184 4.10 -13.20 1.02
C ALA A 184 5.09 -13.97 0.14
N GLU A 185 4.56 -14.77 -0.77
CA GLU A 185 5.31 -15.27 -1.91
C GLU A 185 5.28 -14.26 -3.07
N ARG A 186 6.12 -14.48 -4.07
CA ARG A 186 6.05 -13.70 -5.32
C ARG A 186 4.68 -13.96 -5.97
N GLY A 187 4.03 -12.88 -6.42
CA GLY A 187 2.68 -12.94 -7.01
C GLY A 187 1.55 -12.74 -6.01
N ASP A 188 1.82 -12.79 -4.71
CA ASP A 188 0.83 -12.51 -3.68
C ASP A 188 0.50 -11.01 -3.62
N VAL A 189 -0.75 -10.70 -3.24
CA VAL A 189 -1.23 -9.34 -3.01
C VAL A 189 -1.84 -9.25 -1.63
N TRP A 190 -1.30 -8.36 -0.79
CA TRP A 190 -1.97 -7.96 0.44
C TRP A 190 -2.90 -6.80 0.16
N LEU A 191 -4.18 -6.94 0.49
CA LEU A 191 -5.16 -5.87 0.52
C LEU A 191 -5.37 -5.44 1.98
N TYR A 192 -5.27 -4.16 2.29
CA TYR A 192 -5.50 -3.66 3.65
C TYR A 192 -6.17 -2.29 3.65
N ALA A 193 -6.86 -1.96 4.75
CA ALA A 193 -7.43 -0.62 4.93
C ALA A 193 -6.29 0.41 4.97
N THR A 194 -6.35 1.45 4.13
CA THR A 194 -5.29 2.45 4.02
C THR A 194 -4.82 3.04 5.38
N PRO A 195 -5.71 3.36 6.34
CA PRO A 195 -5.30 3.93 7.62
C PRO A 195 -4.93 2.88 8.69
N ILE A 196 -4.74 1.60 8.34
CA ILE A 196 -4.25 0.60 9.29
C ILE A 196 -2.89 1.03 9.86
N VAL A 197 -2.68 0.85 11.16
CA VAL A 197 -1.38 1.08 11.78
C VAL A 197 -0.42 0.01 11.29
N HIS A 198 0.63 0.44 10.60
CA HIS A 198 1.60 -0.46 10.00
C HIS A 198 3.03 0.09 9.99
N GLY A 199 3.99 -0.79 9.76
CA GLY A 199 5.40 -0.47 9.69
C GLY A 199 6.19 -1.57 8.98
N SER A 200 7.51 -1.40 8.87
CA SER A 200 8.40 -2.47 8.42
C SER A 200 9.78 -2.30 9.02
N LEU A 201 10.41 -3.41 9.39
CA LEU A 201 11.82 -3.40 9.75
C LEU A 201 12.70 -3.45 8.49
N ALA A 202 14.00 -3.24 8.68
CA ALA A 202 15.00 -3.59 7.69
C ALA A 202 15.11 -5.12 7.56
N ALA A 203 15.46 -5.63 6.38
CA ALA A 203 15.75 -7.03 6.17
C ALA A 203 17.02 -7.44 6.94
N ASN A 204 17.03 -8.63 7.52
CA ASN A 204 18.18 -9.17 8.23
C ASN A 204 18.36 -10.67 7.93
N PRO A 205 19.37 -11.08 7.14
CA PRO A 205 20.38 -10.23 6.50
C PRO A 205 19.78 -9.33 5.40
N PRO A 206 20.50 -8.25 4.99
CA PRO A 206 20.08 -7.40 3.89
C PRO A 206 19.90 -8.21 2.60
N ARG A 207 18.75 -8.01 1.96
CA ARG A 207 18.40 -8.65 0.69
C ARG A 207 17.40 -7.80 -0.06
N ARG A 208 17.28 -8.06 -1.37
CA ARG A 208 16.38 -7.30 -2.21
C ARG A 208 14.92 -7.69 -2.00
N ARG A 209 14.03 -6.70 -2.04
CA ARG A 209 12.58 -6.88 -2.03
C ARG A 209 11.87 -5.71 -2.70
N ARG A 210 11.10 -6.02 -3.74
CA ARG A 210 10.25 -5.09 -4.47
C ARG A 210 8.77 -5.34 -4.16
N VAL A 211 8.06 -4.25 -3.89
CA VAL A 211 6.59 -4.24 -3.88
C VAL A 211 6.05 -3.01 -4.58
N ILE A 212 4.88 -3.14 -5.18
CA ILE A 212 4.09 -1.99 -5.63
C ILE A 212 2.99 -1.80 -4.60
N GLN A 213 2.91 -0.62 -4.02
CA GLN A 213 1.81 -0.21 -3.16
C GLN A 213 0.88 0.70 -3.98
N VAL A 214 -0.40 0.36 -4.06
CA VAL A 214 -1.40 1.11 -4.82
C VAL A 214 -2.60 1.37 -3.92
N ASP A 215 -2.95 2.64 -3.74
CA ASP A 215 -4.13 3.03 -2.99
C ASP A 215 -5.31 3.20 -3.94
N TYR A 216 -6.47 2.74 -3.49
CA TYR A 216 -7.72 2.78 -4.21
C TYR A 216 -8.79 3.51 -3.41
N SER A 217 -9.69 4.16 -4.15
CA SER A 217 -10.92 4.73 -3.61
C SER A 217 -12.09 4.39 -4.53
N ALA A 218 -13.28 4.19 -3.98
CA ALA A 218 -14.52 4.20 -4.76
C ALA A 218 -15.05 5.64 -4.96
N ASP A 219 -14.65 6.55 -4.09
CA ASP A 219 -15.16 7.92 -4.07
C ASP A 219 -14.60 8.74 -5.25
N ALA A 220 -15.42 9.66 -5.74
CA ALA A 220 -14.89 10.80 -6.46
C ALA A 220 -13.96 11.61 -5.54
N ALA A 221 -12.97 12.29 -6.12
CA ALA A 221 -12.20 13.23 -5.33
C ALA A 221 -13.15 14.30 -4.76
N PRO A 222 -13.05 14.66 -3.47
CA PRO A 222 -13.92 15.65 -2.88
C PRO A 222 -13.81 16.98 -3.62
N TYR A 223 -14.93 17.52 -4.11
CA TYR A 223 -14.93 18.80 -4.82
C TYR A 223 -14.31 19.90 -3.93
N PRO A 224 -13.46 20.80 -4.47
CA PRO A 224 -13.08 20.95 -5.88
C PRO A 224 -11.84 20.16 -6.32
N LEU A 225 -11.38 19.19 -5.53
CA LEU A 225 -10.19 18.38 -5.86
C LEU A 225 -10.49 17.39 -6.99
N ALA A 226 -9.43 17.05 -7.70
CA ALA A 226 -9.39 15.93 -8.62
C ALA A 226 -8.26 14.99 -8.24
N TRP A 227 -8.54 13.67 -8.24
CA TRP A 227 -7.50 12.66 -8.10
C TRP A 227 -6.45 12.89 -9.18
N HIS A 228 -5.17 12.82 -8.81
CA HIS A 228 -4.11 12.80 -9.82
C HIS A 228 -4.27 11.58 -10.72
N GLY A 229 -4.55 10.42 -10.11
CA GLY A 229 -4.60 9.13 -10.78
C GLY A 229 -3.20 8.61 -11.10
N ILE A 230 -3.15 7.51 -11.86
CA ILE A 230 -1.95 6.79 -12.33
C ILE A 230 -1.91 6.73 -13.85
#